data_AF-A0A1X1EKV9-F1
#
_entry.id   AF-A0A1X1EKV9-F1
#
_cell.length_a   1.000
_cell.length_b   1.000
_cell.length_c   1.000
_cell.angle_alpha   90.00
_cell.angle_beta   90.00
_cell.angle_gamma   90.00
#
_symmetry.space_group_name_H-M   'P 1'
#
loop_
_entity.id
_entity.type
_entity.pdbx_description
1 polymer ?
#
loop_
_entity_poly.entity_id
_entity_poly.type
_entity_poly.pdbx_seq_one_letter_code
_entity_poly.pdbx_strand_id
1 'polypeptide(L)'
;MNTHNVNIKTATPESLKTWVKQNFDVLLATRTSRLINLAKLEGDLMMYRSLASLGEGAVDEEDLYDAVRWAAKCINRMVADGDIATPAAYELALSVQTLAETLWSEVWEEVKGAGLPDLADLQTSAEYRRTALRRSFTESARPFGVIVSGHMEFFADDPFYGTYWDDGEVCLGRADTLEDAMELLIQADASGDWNMRMDVHEYRDEDFGRDRVPVSFSPHIVTITDLAGRVVLCGNALTLVWSVPETDPAVLERIAVEKDVLLREAAQASDWDNDETARQLRSQAALLDMPRIHPVWHNTPEVAAALRNYIHPKDRTDGTTSSETGHPASME
;
A
#
# COMPACT_ATOMS: atom_id res chain seq x y z
N MET A 1 43.27 -51.76 -22.88
CA MET A 1 43.34 -50.89 -21.69
C MET A 1 42.41 -49.73 -21.92
N ASN A 2 41.38 -49.61 -21.08
CA ASN A 2 40.22 -48.73 -21.26
C ASN A 2 40.55 -47.25 -21.03
N THR A 3 40.12 -46.41 -21.97
CA THR A 3 39.96 -44.96 -21.81
C THR A 3 38.75 -44.66 -20.93
N HIS A 4 38.96 -44.04 -19.76
CA HIS A 4 37.88 -43.47 -18.96
C HIS A 4 37.73 -41.99 -19.30
N ASN A 5 36.66 -41.65 -20.03
CA ASN A 5 36.16 -40.30 -20.19
C ASN A 5 35.57 -39.82 -18.86
N VAL A 6 36.23 -38.86 -18.21
CA VAL A 6 35.63 -38.10 -17.11
C VAL A 6 34.80 -36.99 -17.73
N ASN A 7 33.48 -37.17 -17.69
CA ASN A 7 32.50 -36.18 -18.13
C ASN A 7 32.36 -35.11 -17.03
N ILE A 8 33.18 -34.06 -17.11
CA ILE A 8 33.06 -32.88 -16.24
C ILE A 8 31.83 -32.11 -16.73
N LYS A 9 30.69 -32.27 -16.03
CA LYS A 9 29.56 -31.36 -16.13
C LYS A 9 30.01 -29.99 -15.61
N THR A 10 30.45 -29.12 -16.50
CA THR A 10 30.65 -27.70 -16.22
C THR A 10 29.28 -27.06 -15.97
N ALA A 11 28.92 -26.89 -14.69
CA ALA A 11 27.91 -25.91 -14.32
C ALA A 11 28.46 -24.53 -14.69
N THR A 12 27.75 -23.83 -15.57
CA THR A 12 28.06 -22.45 -15.95
C THR A 12 28.04 -21.60 -14.69
N PRO A 13 29.14 -20.90 -14.31
CA PRO A 13 29.12 -20.06 -13.12
C PRO A 13 28.13 -18.91 -13.35
N GLU A 14 27.19 -18.72 -12.42
CA GLU A 14 26.31 -17.54 -12.42
C GLU A 14 27.15 -16.28 -12.50
N SER A 15 26.76 -15.37 -13.39
CA SER A 15 27.51 -14.13 -13.56
C SER A 15 27.51 -13.33 -12.26
N LEU A 16 28.63 -12.70 -11.93
CA LEU A 16 28.78 -11.88 -10.73
C LEU A 16 27.70 -10.78 -10.64
N LYS A 17 27.20 -10.29 -11.79
CA LYS A 17 26.06 -9.35 -11.88
C LYS A 17 24.74 -9.97 -11.44
N THR A 18 24.49 -11.23 -11.79
CA THR A 18 23.30 -11.98 -11.38
C THR A 18 23.35 -12.28 -9.88
N TRP A 19 24.53 -12.69 -9.38
CA TRP A 19 24.76 -12.97 -7.97
C TRP A 19 24.60 -11.72 -7.09
N VAL A 20 25.17 -10.58 -7.48
CA VAL A 20 25.03 -9.31 -6.73
C VAL A 20 23.58 -8.82 -6.70
N LYS A 21 22.82 -8.97 -7.80
CA LYS A 21 21.38 -8.62 -7.81
C LYS A 21 20.53 -9.55 -6.93
N GLN A 22 20.92 -10.81 -6.79
CA GLN A 22 20.18 -11.80 -6.00
C GLN A 22 20.57 -11.84 -4.52
N ASN A 23 21.83 -11.51 -4.18
CA ASN A 23 22.40 -11.71 -2.84
C ASN A 23 22.72 -10.42 -2.08
N PHE A 24 22.65 -9.24 -2.71
CA PHE A 24 22.73 -8.00 -1.96
C PHE A 24 21.38 -7.75 -1.30
N ASP A 25 21.31 -8.00 0.01
CA ASP A 25 20.14 -7.64 0.81
C ASP A 25 20.06 -6.11 0.84
N VAL A 26 19.28 -5.54 -0.09
CA VAL A 26 18.99 -4.09 -0.17
C VAL A 26 18.49 -3.55 1.17
N LEU A 27 17.98 -4.43 2.04
CA LEU A 27 17.43 -4.12 3.35
C LEU A 27 18.44 -4.35 4.49
N LEU A 28 19.69 -4.73 4.21
CA LEU A 28 20.71 -4.93 5.24
C LEU A 28 20.94 -3.65 6.06
N ALA A 29 21.02 -2.50 5.40
CA ALA A 29 21.16 -1.21 6.08
C ALA A 29 19.94 -0.89 6.95
N THR A 30 18.73 -1.16 6.45
CA THR A 30 17.47 -0.99 7.18
C THR A 30 17.41 -1.90 8.41
N ARG A 31 17.71 -3.20 8.26
CA ARG A 31 17.76 -4.18 9.36
C ARG A 31 18.79 -3.77 10.41
N THR A 32 19.98 -3.38 9.98
CA THR A 32 21.05 -2.92 10.88
C THR A 32 20.62 -1.70 11.68
N SER A 33 19.97 -0.73 11.02
CA SER A 33 19.46 0.48 11.67
C SER A 33 18.39 0.16 12.71
N ARG A 34 17.49 -0.79 12.42
CA ARG A 34 16.47 -1.25 13.38
C ARG A 34 17.08 -1.93 14.60
N LEU A 35 18.08 -2.80 14.40
CA LEU A 35 18.81 -3.43 15.52
C LEU A 35 19.53 -2.39 16.39
N ILE A 36 20.15 -1.37 15.78
CA ILE A 36 20.77 -0.25 16.52
C ILE A 36 19.71 0.52 17.32
N ASN A 37 18.56 0.81 16.72
CA ASN A 37 17.48 1.50 17.42
C ASN A 37 16.91 0.67 18.57
N LEU A 38 16.78 -0.65 18.39
CA LEU A 38 16.36 -1.55 19.45
C LEU A 38 17.36 -1.60 20.61
N ALA A 39 18.67 -1.59 20.33
CA ALA A 39 19.71 -1.51 21.34
C ALA A 39 19.72 -0.18 22.10
N LYS A 40 19.39 0.94 21.42
CA LYS A 40 19.19 2.23 22.09
C LYS A 40 17.99 2.17 23.05
N LEU A 41 16.87 1.63 22.57
CA LEU A 41 15.67 1.47 23.40
C LEU A 41 15.91 0.59 24.62
N GLU A 42 16.70 -0.48 24.49
CA GLU A 42 17.13 -1.27 25.65
C GLU A 42 17.83 -0.39 26.69
N GLY A 43 18.81 0.41 26.25
CA GLY A 43 19.53 1.34 27.13
C GLY A 43 18.63 2.37 27.80
N ASP A 44 17.70 2.96 27.04
CA ASP A 44 16.74 3.94 27.56
C ASP A 44 15.80 3.31 28.60
N LEU A 45 15.28 2.11 28.33
CA LEU A 45 14.44 1.39 29.29
C LEU A 45 15.21 0.95 30.54
N MET A 46 16.48 0.55 30.41
CA MET A 46 17.34 0.28 31.58
C MET A 46 17.56 1.53 32.43
N MET A 47 17.71 2.70 31.79
CA MET A 47 17.80 3.98 32.47
C MET A 47 16.50 4.29 33.21
N TYR A 48 15.33 4.19 32.56
CA TYR A 48 14.03 4.41 33.21
C TYR A 48 13.80 3.47 34.39
N ARG A 49 14.14 2.19 34.25
CA ARG A 49 14.07 1.23 35.36
C ARG A 49 14.94 1.65 36.53
N SER A 50 16.12 2.21 36.26
CA SER A 50 17.01 2.71 37.30
C SER A 50 16.45 3.98 37.95
N LEU A 51 15.88 4.90 37.18
CA LEU A 51 15.24 6.11 37.69
C LEU A 51 14.00 5.80 38.53
N ALA A 52 13.16 4.85 38.10
CA ALA A 52 11.99 4.39 38.85
C ALA A 52 12.37 3.86 40.24
N SER A 53 13.58 3.31 40.41
CA SER A 53 14.08 2.87 41.72
C SER A 53 14.40 4.02 42.69
N LEU A 54 14.50 5.26 42.22
CA LEU A 54 14.78 6.45 43.04
C LEU A 54 13.53 7.07 43.67
N GLY A 55 12.33 6.62 43.30
CA GLY A 55 11.05 7.05 43.87
C GLY A 55 10.14 7.77 42.86
N GLU A 56 8.92 8.11 43.31
CA GLU A 56 7.89 8.76 42.50
C GLU A 56 8.36 10.13 41.94
N GLY A 57 8.08 10.38 40.65
CA GLY A 57 8.43 11.62 39.96
C GLY A 57 9.87 11.69 39.41
N ALA A 58 10.67 10.62 39.55
CA ALA A 58 12.01 10.55 38.97
C ALA A 58 12.02 10.20 37.47
N VAL A 59 10.90 9.69 36.95
CA VAL A 59 10.70 9.35 35.54
C VAL A 59 9.62 10.27 34.98
N ASP A 60 9.89 10.82 33.80
CA ASP A 60 8.86 11.49 33.02
C ASP A 60 7.93 10.43 32.41
N GLU A 61 6.65 10.48 32.80
CA GLU A 61 5.66 9.49 32.37
C GLU A 61 5.37 9.58 30.86
N GLU A 62 5.46 10.77 30.25
CA GLU A 62 5.22 10.95 28.82
C GLU A 62 6.37 10.30 28.02
N ASP A 63 7.61 10.59 28.39
CA ASP A 63 8.79 9.99 27.76
C ASP A 63 8.84 8.46 27.94
N LEU A 64 8.42 7.95 29.10
CA LEU A 64 8.33 6.52 29.35
C LEU A 64 7.23 5.87 28.50
N TYR A 65 6.06 6.49 28.42
CA TYR A 65 4.95 6.03 27.58
C TYR A 65 5.40 5.89 26.12
N ASP A 66 6.05 6.93 25.58
CA ASP A 66 6.55 6.92 24.22
C ASP A 66 7.64 5.87 24.00
N ALA A 67 8.55 5.67 24.95
CA ALA A 67 9.59 4.65 24.88
C ALA A 67 8.99 3.23 24.84
N VAL A 68 8.02 2.92 25.71
CA VAL A 68 7.33 1.62 25.76
C VAL A 68 6.53 1.38 24.47
N ARG A 69 5.76 2.39 24.02
CA ARG A 69 5.00 2.33 22.77
C ARG A 69 5.90 2.12 21.56
N TRP A 70 7.03 2.82 21.51
CA TRP A 70 7.99 2.69 20.42
C TRP A 70 8.71 1.34 20.44
N ALA A 71 9.04 0.80 21.61
CA ALA A 71 9.60 -0.54 21.76
C ALA A 71 8.67 -1.62 21.20
N ALA A 72 7.38 -1.59 21.56
CA ALA A 72 6.38 -2.52 21.05
C ALA A 72 6.25 -2.44 19.52
N LYS A 73 6.13 -1.22 18.97
CA LYS A 73 6.08 -1.00 17.50
C LYS A 73 7.32 -1.54 16.80
N CYS A 74 8.51 -1.30 17.37
CA CYS A 74 9.77 -1.75 16.80
C CYS A 74 9.87 -3.28 16.79
N ILE A 75 9.55 -3.95 17.89
CA ILE A 75 9.56 -5.42 18.00
C ILE A 75 8.54 -6.03 17.03
N ASN A 76 7.29 -5.57 17.05
CA ASN A 76 6.24 -6.05 16.13
C ASN A 76 6.69 -5.93 14.67
N ARG A 77 7.29 -4.78 14.30
CA ARG A 77 7.79 -4.58 12.94
C ARG A 77 8.95 -5.50 12.59
N MET A 78 9.90 -5.68 13.51
CA MET A 78 11.05 -6.56 13.30
C MET A 78 10.64 -8.05 13.24
N VAL A 79 9.62 -8.47 13.97
CA VAL A 79 8.98 -9.79 13.82
C VAL A 79 8.32 -9.90 12.45
N ALA A 80 7.51 -8.91 12.05
CA ALA A 80 6.83 -8.90 10.76
C ALA A 80 7.81 -9.04 9.59
N ASP A 81 8.93 -8.31 9.66
CA ASP A 81 9.95 -8.24 8.61
C ASP A 81 10.99 -9.40 8.67
N GLY A 82 10.97 -10.23 9.72
CA GLY A 82 11.89 -11.37 9.88
C GLY A 82 13.32 -10.97 10.31
N ASP A 83 13.45 -9.86 11.02
CA ASP A 83 14.74 -9.31 11.46
C ASP A 83 15.29 -10.03 12.72
N ILE A 84 14.41 -10.59 13.55
CA ILE A 84 14.74 -11.28 14.82
C ILE A 84 14.96 -12.78 14.61
N ALA A 85 15.85 -13.17 13.68
CA ALA A 85 16.09 -14.59 13.39
C ALA A 85 17.39 -15.13 14.01
N THR A 86 18.23 -14.26 14.58
CA THR A 86 19.50 -14.66 15.19
C THR A 86 19.36 -14.69 16.72
N PRO A 87 20.15 -15.54 17.42
CA PRO A 87 20.11 -15.57 18.89
C PRO A 87 20.37 -14.19 19.53
N ALA A 88 21.34 -13.43 19.02
CA ALA A 88 21.65 -12.10 19.56
C ALA A 88 20.51 -11.08 19.36
N ALA A 89 19.86 -11.09 18.19
CA ALA A 89 18.71 -10.21 17.95
C ALA A 89 17.52 -10.59 18.83
N TYR A 90 17.35 -11.90 19.06
CA TYR A 90 16.30 -12.44 19.92
C TYR A 90 16.49 -12.07 21.39
N GLU A 91 17.70 -12.25 21.92
CA GLU A 91 18.01 -11.85 23.31
C GLU A 91 17.80 -10.35 23.52
N LEU A 92 18.21 -9.52 22.55
CA LEU A 92 17.98 -8.08 22.60
C LEU A 92 16.47 -7.74 22.61
N ALA A 93 15.69 -8.33 21.71
CA ALA A 93 14.25 -8.10 21.67
C ALA A 93 13.54 -8.58 22.94
N LEU A 94 13.94 -9.74 23.47
CA LEU A 94 13.40 -10.28 24.71
C LEU A 94 13.74 -9.38 25.91
N SER A 95 14.96 -8.85 25.97
CA SER A 95 15.39 -7.88 26.98
C SER A 95 14.53 -6.61 26.96
N VAL A 96 14.35 -6.02 25.77
CA VAL A 96 13.50 -4.84 25.57
C VAL A 96 12.05 -5.12 25.97
N GLN A 97 11.46 -6.23 25.51
CA GLN A 97 10.10 -6.62 25.90
C GLN A 97 9.98 -6.75 27.43
N THR A 98 10.88 -7.49 28.07
CA THR A 98 10.85 -7.72 29.52
C THR A 98 10.97 -6.41 30.30
N LEU A 99 11.86 -5.51 29.86
CA LEU A 99 12.03 -4.20 30.49
C LEU A 99 10.76 -3.35 30.35
N ALA A 100 10.17 -3.31 29.15
CA ALA A 100 8.96 -2.55 28.88
C ALA A 100 7.75 -3.07 29.68
N GLU A 101 7.53 -4.39 29.70
CA GLU A 101 6.48 -5.04 30.51
C GLU A 101 6.67 -4.79 32.01
N THR A 102 7.91 -4.79 32.49
CA THR A 102 8.21 -4.53 33.91
C THR A 102 7.97 -3.07 34.29
N LEU A 103 8.26 -2.14 33.38
CA LEU A 103 8.10 -0.71 33.61
C LEU A 103 6.64 -0.29 33.54
N TRP A 104 5.90 -0.77 32.54
CA TRP A 104 4.51 -0.36 32.32
C TRP A 104 3.72 -1.41 31.52
N SER A 105 3.24 -2.44 32.20
CA SER A 105 2.49 -3.54 31.57
C SER A 105 1.19 -3.09 30.90
N GLU A 106 0.50 -2.11 31.46
CA GLU A 106 -0.78 -1.59 30.91
C GLU A 106 -0.58 -0.98 29.52
N VAL A 107 0.43 -0.13 29.35
CA VAL A 107 0.76 0.49 28.07
C VAL A 107 1.22 -0.55 27.05
N TRP A 108 2.02 -1.53 27.50
CA TRP A 108 2.47 -2.62 26.63
C TRP A 108 1.31 -3.43 26.03
N GLU A 109 0.31 -3.75 26.85
CA GLU A 109 -0.91 -4.45 26.42
C GLU A 109 -1.79 -3.57 25.51
N GLU A 110 -1.96 -2.28 25.86
CA GLU A 110 -2.73 -1.30 25.06
C GLU A 110 -2.22 -1.22 23.61
N VAL A 111 -0.91 -1.12 23.43
CA VAL A 111 -0.29 -0.99 22.10
C VAL A 111 -0.14 -2.32 21.36
N LYS A 112 -0.73 -3.40 21.91
CA LYS A 112 -0.64 -4.77 21.38
C LYS A 112 0.82 -5.16 21.15
N GLY A 113 1.66 -5.01 22.16
CA GLY A 113 2.97 -5.66 22.19
C GLY A 113 2.78 -7.18 22.15
N ALA A 114 2.65 -7.76 20.95
CA ALA A 114 2.47 -9.20 20.83
C ALA A 114 3.70 -9.88 21.44
N GLY A 115 3.48 -10.87 22.31
CA GLY A 115 4.57 -11.61 22.91
C GLY A 115 5.52 -12.15 21.84
N LEU A 116 6.83 -11.97 22.03
CA LEU A 116 7.83 -12.40 21.07
C LEU A 116 7.69 -13.93 20.83
N PRO A 117 7.46 -14.37 19.58
CA PRO A 117 7.36 -15.80 19.27
C PRO A 117 8.67 -16.52 19.54
N ASP A 118 8.64 -17.84 19.71
CA ASP A 118 9.84 -18.64 19.94
C ASP A 118 10.87 -18.46 18.80
N LEU A 119 12.16 -18.46 19.16
CA LEU A 119 13.25 -18.28 18.20
C LEU A 119 13.19 -19.30 17.05
N ALA A 120 12.77 -20.53 17.32
CA ALA A 120 12.63 -21.57 16.29
C ALA A 120 11.57 -21.21 15.22
N ASP A 121 10.45 -20.61 15.64
CA ASP A 121 9.39 -20.16 14.74
C ASP A 121 9.81 -18.93 13.94
N LEU A 122 10.52 -18.01 14.60
CA LEU A 122 11.10 -16.84 13.95
C LEU A 122 12.13 -17.24 12.89
N GLN A 123 13.02 -18.19 13.20
CA GLN A 123 14.00 -18.73 12.25
C GLN A 123 13.34 -19.41 11.06
N THR A 124 12.29 -20.19 11.30
CA THR A 124 11.55 -20.91 10.26
C THR A 124 10.81 -19.95 9.31
N SER A 125 10.23 -18.87 9.85
CA SER A 125 9.48 -17.90 9.04
C SER A 125 10.31 -16.74 8.46
N ALA A 126 11.55 -16.56 8.92
CA ALA A 126 12.38 -15.40 8.55
C ALA A 126 12.60 -15.24 7.04
N GLU A 127 12.95 -16.31 6.32
CA GLU A 127 13.25 -16.20 4.89
C GLU A 127 12.01 -15.85 4.06
N TYR A 128 10.86 -16.43 4.44
CA TYR A 128 9.58 -16.08 3.83
C TYR A 128 9.23 -14.61 4.04
N ARG A 129 9.34 -14.12 5.28
CA ARG A 129 9.06 -12.71 5.64
C ARG A 129 9.99 -11.74 4.92
N ARG A 130 11.30 -12.04 4.89
CA ARG A 130 12.30 -11.22 4.18
C ARG A 130 12.05 -11.20 2.67
N THR A 131 11.65 -12.33 2.10
CA THR A 131 11.30 -12.42 0.68
C THR A 131 10.04 -11.62 0.36
N ALA A 132 9.01 -11.69 1.21
CA ALA A 132 7.81 -10.88 1.08
C ALA A 132 8.14 -9.37 1.18
N LEU A 133 8.97 -8.98 2.15
CA LEU A 133 9.43 -7.61 2.28
C LEU A 133 10.22 -7.15 1.05
N ARG A 134 11.16 -7.95 0.54
CA ARG A 134 11.91 -7.66 -0.69
C ARG A 134 10.98 -7.48 -1.89
N ARG A 135 9.93 -8.29 -1.99
CA ARG A 135 8.90 -8.15 -3.03
C ARG A 135 8.18 -6.81 -2.89
N SER A 136 7.72 -6.46 -1.69
CA SER A 136 7.05 -5.17 -1.45
C SER A 136 7.93 -3.97 -1.80
N PHE A 137 9.23 -4.03 -1.50
CA PHE A 137 10.18 -2.98 -1.88
C PHE A 137 10.36 -2.91 -3.40
N THR A 138 10.50 -4.06 -4.06
CA THR A 138 10.62 -4.15 -5.52
C THR A 138 9.38 -3.57 -6.19
N GLU A 139 8.18 -3.91 -5.70
CA GLU A 139 6.91 -3.36 -6.17
C GLU A 139 6.84 -1.84 -5.91
N SER A 140 7.20 -1.37 -4.72
CA SER A 140 7.21 0.06 -4.38
C SER A 140 8.20 0.89 -5.20
N ALA A 141 9.27 0.26 -5.70
CA ALA A 141 10.31 0.89 -6.51
C ALA A 141 9.94 1.00 -7.99
N ARG A 142 8.82 0.40 -8.41
CA ARG A 142 8.34 0.50 -9.79
C ARG A 142 7.95 1.94 -10.12
N PRO A 143 8.28 2.44 -11.32
CA PRO A 143 8.17 3.85 -11.68
C PRO A 143 6.75 4.41 -11.54
N PHE A 144 5.71 3.65 -11.94
CA PHE A 144 4.35 4.19 -12.09
C PHE A 144 3.41 3.63 -11.03
N GLY A 145 2.83 4.47 -10.18
CA GLY A 145 1.80 4.09 -9.22
C GLY A 145 0.39 4.39 -9.73
N VAL A 146 -0.58 3.56 -9.37
CA VAL A 146 -1.98 3.68 -9.80
C VAL A 146 -2.87 3.94 -8.59
N ILE A 147 -3.49 5.11 -8.57
CA ILE A 147 -4.42 5.55 -7.54
C ILE A 147 -5.78 5.73 -8.20
N VAL A 148 -6.84 5.22 -7.58
CA VAL A 148 -8.21 5.42 -8.05
C VAL A 148 -8.99 6.14 -6.96
N SER A 149 -9.51 7.31 -7.28
CA SER A 149 -10.41 8.06 -6.41
C SER A 149 -11.85 7.72 -6.72
N GLY A 150 -12.69 7.72 -5.69
CA GLY A 150 -14.10 7.40 -5.82
C GLY A 150 -14.84 7.57 -4.51
N HIS A 151 -15.99 6.92 -4.41
CA HIS A 151 -16.81 6.93 -3.20
C HIS A 151 -16.74 5.56 -2.52
N MET A 152 -16.48 5.55 -1.22
CA MET A 152 -16.48 4.36 -0.39
C MET A 152 -17.74 4.36 0.48
N GLU A 153 -18.38 3.21 0.57
CA GLU A 153 -19.51 3.00 1.47
C GLU A 153 -19.00 2.43 2.79
N PHE A 154 -19.43 3.00 3.91
CA PHE A 154 -19.07 2.56 5.25
C PHE A 154 -20.32 2.24 6.06
N PHE A 155 -20.17 1.35 7.05
CA PHE A 155 -21.21 1.19 8.07
C PHE A 155 -21.25 2.41 8.98
N ALA A 156 -22.44 2.92 9.24
CA ALA A 156 -22.64 3.90 10.30
C ALA A 156 -22.28 3.28 11.66
N ASP A 157 -21.78 4.13 12.56
CA ASP A 157 -21.40 3.74 13.92
C ASP A 157 -22.55 3.05 14.67
N ASP A 158 -23.76 3.59 14.50
CA ASP A 158 -24.99 2.96 14.96
C ASP A 158 -25.66 2.17 13.81
N PRO A 159 -25.82 0.83 13.96
CA PRO A 159 -26.44 -0.05 12.97
C PRO A 159 -27.85 0.35 12.52
N PHE A 160 -28.58 1.15 13.32
CA PHE A 160 -29.91 1.62 12.94
C PHE A 160 -29.88 2.64 11.80
N TYR A 161 -28.74 3.28 11.54
CA TYR A 161 -28.59 4.28 10.47
C TYR A 161 -28.08 3.70 9.15
N GLY A 162 -27.80 2.40 9.07
CA GLY A 162 -27.42 1.73 7.83
C GLY A 162 -25.98 2.05 7.39
N THR A 163 -25.81 2.49 6.14
CA THR A 163 -24.53 2.85 5.55
C THR A 163 -24.48 4.32 5.14
N TYR A 164 -23.28 4.86 5.07
CA TYR A 164 -23.01 6.20 4.53
C TYR A 164 -21.89 6.14 3.48
N TRP A 165 -21.84 7.14 2.61
CA TRP A 165 -20.81 7.25 1.58
C TRP A 165 -19.86 8.39 1.91
N ASP A 166 -18.57 8.16 1.68
CA ASP A 166 -17.53 9.18 1.81
C ASP A 166 -16.54 9.10 0.62
N ASP A 167 -15.83 10.19 0.36
CA ASP A 167 -14.80 10.23 -0.68
C ASP A 167 -13.57 9.45 -0.20
N GLY A 168 -13.00 8.64 -1.09
CA GLY A 168 -11.85 7.80 -0.76
C GLY A 168 -10.97 7.50 -1.97
N GLU A 169 -9.75 7.08 -1.68
CA GLU A 169 -8.78 6.64 -2.67
C GLU A 169 -8.32 5.21 -2.39
N VAL A 170 -8.12 4.44 -3.44
CA VAL A 170 -7.50 3.11 -3.37
C VAL A 170 -6.21 3.09 -4.19
N CYS A 171 -5.22 2.38 -3.67
CA CYS A 171 -3.96 2.13 -4.37
C CYS A 171 -3.97 0.73 -4.98
N LEU A 172 -3.96 0.65 -6.31
CA LEU A 172 -3.91 -0.62 -7.05
C LEU A 172 -2.48 -1.17 -7.15
N GLY A 173 -1.48 -0.40 -6.67
CA GLY A 173 -0.08 -0.77 -6.67
C GLY A 173 0.75 0.03 -7.67
N ARG A 174 1.91 -0.53 -8.06
CA ARG A 174 2.85 0.10 -8.98
C ARG A 174 3.32 -0.84 -10.08
N ALA A 175 3.68 -0.27 -11.23
CA ALA A 175 4.00 -0.95 -12.47
C ALA A 175 5.28 -0.41 -13.14
N ASP A 176 5.93 -1.28 -13.92
CA ASP A 176 7.19 -0.98 -14.63
C ASP A 176 6.96 -0.11 -15.88
N THR A 177 5.78 -0.23 -16.49
CA THR A 177 5.36 0.53 -17.67
C THR A 177 3.99 1.17 -17.47
N LEU A 178 3.65 2.16 -18.31
CA LEU A 178 2.33 2.78 -18.28
C LEU A 178 1.24 1.79 -18.74
N GLU A 179 1.54 0.92 -19.69
CA GLU A 179 0.63 -0.12 -20.15
C GLU A 179 0.30 -1.12 -19.03
N ASP A 180 1.31 -1.56 -18.27
CA ASP A 180 1.09 -2.42 -17.10
C ASP A 180 0.27 -1.70 -16.03
N ALA A 181 0.49 -0.39 -15.83
CA ALA A 181 -0.31 0.42 -14.91
C ALA A 181 -1.78 0.53 -15.36
N MET A 182 -2.03 0.68 -16.66
CA MET A 182 -3.38 0.65 -17.22
C MET A 182 -4.03 -0.73 -17.04
N GLU A 183 -3.26 -1.81 -17.13
CA GLU A 183 -3.75 -3.17 -16.94
C GLU A 183 -4.15 -3.45 -15.49
N LEU A 184 -3.45 -2.87 -14.49
CA LEU A 184 -3.86 -2.98 -13.08
C LEU A 184 -5.29 -2.48 -12.86
N LEU A 185 -5.66 -1.37 -13.51
CA LEU A 185 -7.03 -0.84 -13.45
C LEU A 185 -8.04 -1.82 -14.06
N ILE A 186 -7.71 -2.40 -15.22
CA ILE A 186 -8.58 -3.38 -15.90
C ILE A 186 -8.78 -4.62 -15.03
N GLN A 187 -7.72 -5.09 -14.38
CA GLN A 187 -7.79 -6.25 -13.48
C GLN A 187 -8.63 -5.96 -12.24
N ALA A 188 -8.50 -4.77 -11.65
CA ALA A 188 -9.32 -4.35 -10.51
C ALA A 188 -10.80 -4.28 -10.88
N ASP A 189 -11.14 -3.67 -12.02
CA ASP A 189 -12.51 -3.58 -12.53
C ASP A 189 -13.10 -4.98 -12.83
N ALA A 190 -12.33 -5.84 -13.52
CA ALA A 190 -12.78 -7.18 -13.89
C ALA A 190 -12.97 -8.12 -12.69
N SER A 191 -12.13 -7.99 -11.65
CA SER A 191 -12.23 -8.81 -10.44
C SER A 191 -13.21 -8.25 -9.41
N GLY A 192 -13.50 -6.96 -9.47
CA GLY A 192 -14.20 -6.23 -8.41
C GLY A 192 -13.36 -6.04 -7.13
N ASP A 193 -12.08 -6.43 -7.13
CA ASP A 193 -11.17 -6.27 -6.01
C ASP A 193 -10.38 -4.97 -6.16
N TRP A 194 -10.90 -3.92 -5.52
CA TRP A 194 -10.31 -2.58 -5.54
C TRP A 194 -9.25 -2.36 -4.47
N ASN A 195 -8.89 -3.38 -3.69
CA ASN A 195 -7.95 -3.26 -2.56
C ASN A 195 -8.34 -2.12 -1.60
N MET A 196 -9.59 -2.13 -1.12
CA MET A 196 -10.17 -1.07 -0.27
C MET A 196 -9.55 -0.98 1.14
N ARG A 197 -8.61 -1.87 1.50
CA ARG A 197 -7.90 -1.86 2.79
C ARG A 197 -6.54 -1.18 2.62
N MET A 198 -6.43 0.06 3.09
CA MET A 198 -5.16 0.81 3.11
C MET A 198 -4.20 0.30 4.20
N ASP A 199 -4.71 -0.01 5.40
CA ASP A 199 -3.99 -0.69 6.50
C ASP A 199 -4.95 -1.64 7.24
N VAL A 200 -4.45 -2.80 7.69
CA VAL A 200 -5.22 -3.79 8.47
C VAL A 200 -5.60 -3.24 9.85
N HIS A 201 -4.91 -2.20 10.33
CA HIS A 201 -5.08 -1.67 11.69
C HIS A 201 -5.99 -0.43 11.78
N GLU A 202 -6.14 0.37 10.72
CA GLU A 202 -6.89 1.64 10.78
C GLU A 202 -8.42 1.46 10.82
N TYR A 203 -8.93 0.37 10.27
CA TYR A 203 -10.38 0.14 10.20
C TYR A 203 -10.94 -0.59 11.42
N ARG A 204 -10.12 -0.93 12.42
CA ARG A 204 -10.64 -1.59 13.63
C ARG A 204 -11.08 -0.53 14.62
N ASP A 205 -12.39 -0.47 14.86
CA ASP A 205 -12.98 0.31 15.94
C ASP A 205 -12.48 -0.22 17.30
N GLU A 206 -11.72 0.60 18.03
CA GLU A 206 -11.17 0.21 19.33
C GLU A 206 -12.24 0.18 20.42
N ASP A 207 -13.29 1.00 20.30
CA ASP A 207 -14.36 1.13 21.28
C ASP A 207 -15.39 -0.01 21.16
N PHE A 208 -15.66 -0.46 19.93
CA PHE A 208 -16.70 -1.47 19.65
C PHE A 208 -16.16 -2.79 19.09
N GLY A 209 -14.85 -2.87 18.81
CA GLY A 209 -14.19 -4.08 18.30
C GLY A 209 -14.65 -4.52 16.90
N ARG A 210 -15.28 -3.62 16.14
CA ARG A 210 -15.83 -3.90 14.80
C ARG A 210 -14.87 -3.50 13.69
N ASP A 211 -14.92 -4.26 12.60
CA ASP A 211 -14.20 -3.97 11.36
C ASP A 211 -15.01 -2.95 10.55
N ARG A 212 -14.52 -1.70 10.48
CA ARG A 212 -15.10 -0.56 9.75
C ARG A 212 -14.58 -0.48 8.31
N VAL A 213 -14.23 -1.61 7.71
CA VAL A 213 -13.74 -1.66 6.32
C VAL A 213 -14.84 -1.19 5.37
N PRO A 214 -14.49 -0.48 4.28
CA PRO A 214 -15.46 -0.13 3.25
C PRO A 214 -16.26 -1.35 2.77
N VAL A 215 -17.57 -1.19 2.69
CA VAL A 215 -18.54 -2.18 2.21
C VAL A 215 -18.47 -2.27 0.69
N SER A 216 -18.36 -1.13 0.02
CA SER A 216 -18.28 -1.04 -1.43
C SER A 216 -17.49 0.19 -1.87
N PHE A 217 -17.03 0.18 -3.12
CA PHE A 217 -16.32 1.29 -3.73
C PHE A 217 -16.89 1.58 -5.12
N SER A 218 -17.18 2.86 -5.36
CA SER A 218 -17.63 3.38 -6.64
C SER A 218 -16.47 4.20 -7.26
N PRO A 219 -15.71 3.64 -8.21
CA PRO A 219 -14.55 4.31 -8.80
C PRO A 219 -14.97 5.46 -9.72
N HIS A 220 -14.23 6.56 -9.70
CA HIS A 220 -14.52 7.74 -10.54
C HIS A 220 -13.34 8.11 -11.43
N ILE A 221 -12.20 8.44 -10.83
CA ILE A 221 -11.01 8.92 -11.55
C ILE A 221 -9.84 8.00 -11.22
N VAL A 222 -9.13 7.56 -12.25
CA VAL A 222 -7.84 6.90 -12.12
C VAL A 222 -6.72 7.88 -12.41
N THR A 223 -5.69 7.85 -11.59
CA THR A 223 -4.48 8.68 -11.71
C THR A 223 -3.25 7.78 -11.68
N ILE A 224 -2.44 7.86 -12.73
CA ILE A 224 -1.10 7.27 -12.77
C ILE A 224 -0.10 8.34 -12.34
N THR A 225 0.73 8.01 -11.34
CA THR A 225 1.77 8.89 -10.80
C THR A 225 3.16 8.30 -10.98
N ASP A 226 4.19 9.14 -11.04
CA ASP A 226 5.57 8.65 -11.02
C ASP A 226 6.12 8.44 -9.60
N LEU A 227 7.40 8.10 -9.46
CA LEU A 227 8.05 7.92 -8.14
C LEU A 227 8.12 9.21 -7.30
N ALA A 228 8.03 10.38 -7.93
CA ALA A 228 8.00 11.66 -7.23
C ALA A 228 6.55 12.11 -6.91
N GLY A 229 5.55 11.26 -7.17
CA GLY A 229 4.14 11.58 -6.97
C GLY A 229 3.57 12.56 -8.00
N ARG A 230 4.27 12.77 -9.13
CA ARG A 230 3.78 13.67 -10.19
C ARG A 230 2.79 12.93 -11.07
N VAL A 231 1.69 13.60 -11.43
CA VAL A 231 0.66 13.05 -12.32
C VAL A 231 1.23 12.84 -13.72
N VAL A 232 1.15 11.60 -14.19
CA VAL A 232 1.61 11.17 -15.53
C VAL A 232 0.43 11.07 -16.49
N LEU A 233 -0.68 10.48 -16.04
CA LEU A 233 -1.88 10.27 -16.84
C LEU A 233 -3.11 10.10 -15.96
N CYS A 234 -4.26 10.59 -16.40
CA CYS A 234 -5.54 10.37 -15.74
C CYS A 234 -6.58 9.77 -16.69
N GLY A 235 -7.60 9.16 -16.13
CA GLY A 235 -8.73 8.60 -16.87
C GLY A 235 -9.98 8.48 -16.03
N ASN A 236 -11.07 8.13 -16.70
CA ASN A 236 -12.32 7.73 -16.05
C ASN A 236 -12.22 6.25 -15.68
N ALA A 237 -12.27 5.97 -14.37
CA ALA A 237 -12.10 4.62 -13.84
C ALA A 237 -13.33 3.73 -14.08
N LEU A 238 -14.52 4.32 -14.18
CA LEU A 238 -15.77 3.59 -14.44
C LEU A 238 -15.91 3.15 -15.90
N THR A 239 -15.49 4.01 -16.83
CA THR A 239 -15.57 3.72 -18.27
C THR A 239 -14.27 3.16 -18.83
N LEU A 240 -13.20 3.11 -18.04
CA LEU A 240 -11.85 2.71 -18.46
C LEU A 240 -11.35 3.50 -19.68
N VAL A 241 -11.68 4.79 -19.72
CA VAL A 241 -11.28 5.70 -20.80
C VAL A 241 -10.22 6.65 -20.27
N TRP A 242 -9.05 6.65 -20.90
CA TRP A 242 -7.95 7.54 -20.57
C TRP A 242 -8.16 8.92 -21.21
N SER A 243 -7.81 9.97 -20.46
CA SER A 243 -7.84 11.33 -20.99
C SER A 243 -6.64 11.58 -21.89
N VAL A 244 -6.84 12.38 -22.94
CA VAL A 244 -5.73 12.89 -23.73
C VAL A 244 -5.16 14.11 -23.00
N PRO A 245 -3.85 14.12 -22.68
CA PRO A 245 -3.23 15.26 -22.00
C PRO A 245 -3.41 16.57 -22.76
N GLU A 246 -3.86 17.60 -22.05
CA GLU A 246 -3.97 18.95 -22.61
C GLU A 246 -2.66 19.71 -22.38
N THR A 247 -2.17 20.38 -23.43
CA THR A 247 -0.91 21.12 -23.41
C THR A 247 -1.07 22.60 -23.71
N ASP A 248 -2.23 23.04 -24.20
CA ASP A 248 -2.53 24.44 -24.43
C ASP A 248 -2.78 25.15 -23.07
N PRO A 249 -1.90 26.08 -22.66
CA PRO A 249 -2.07 26.81 -21.41
C PRO A 249 -3.38 27.60 -21.36
N ALA A 250 -3.90 28.08 -22.50
CA ALA A 250 -5.16 28.82 -22.54
C ALA A 250 -6.38 27.91 -22.34
N VAL A 251 -6.29 26.62 -22.69
CA VAL A 251 -7.33 25.63 -22.36
C VAL A 251 -7.24 25.27 -20.88
N LEU A 252 -6.04 25.01 -20.37
CA LEU A 252 -5.82 24.69 -18.96
C LEU A 252 -6.27 25.82 -18.02
N GLU A 253 -6.06 27.07 -18.40
CA GLU A 253 -6.55 28.23 -17.63
C GLU A 253 -8.08 28.31 -17.63
N ARG A 254 -8.73 28.05 -18.77
CA ARG A 254 -10.20 27.99 -18.84
C ARG A 254 -10.77 26.87 -17.96
N ILE A 255 -10.15 25.69 -18.01
CA ILE A 255 -10.50 24.56 -17.14
C ILE A 255 -10.36 24.94 -15.67
N ALA A 256 -9.26 25.62 -15.30
CA ALA A 256 -9.04 26.05 -13.92
C ALA A 256 -10.11 27.05 -13.44
N VAL A 257 -10.52 27.98 -14.29
CA VAL A 257 -11.60 28.93 -13.98
C VAL A 257 -12.95 28.22 -13.82
N GLU A 258 -13.29 27.30 -14.73
CA GLU A 258 -14.53 26.52 -14.65
C GLU A 258 -14.58 25.64 -13.40
N LYS A 259 -13.45 24.99 -13.08
CA LYS A 259 -13.27 24.21 -11.85
C LYS A 259 -13.52 25.07 -10.60
N ASP A 260 -12.94 26.28 -10.56
CA ASP A 260 -13.12 27.19 -9.43
C ASP A 260 -14.58 27.64 -9.26
N VAL A 261 -15.31 27.84 -10.36
CA VAL A 261 -16.75 28.12 -10.32
C VAL A 261 -17.52 26.95 -9.69
N LEU A 262 -17.29 25.72 -10.17
CA LEU A 262 -17.97 24.53 -9.63
C LEU A 262 -17.65 24.30 -8.15
N LEU A 263 -16.40 24.51 -7.72
CA LEU A 263 -16.03 24.35 -6.31
C LEU A 263 -16.67 25.43 -5.43
N ARG A 264 -16.83 26.67 -5.93
CA ARG A 264 -17.56 27.73 -5.21
C ARG A 264 -19.04 27.42 -5.09
N GLU A 265 -19.68 26.94 -6.16
CA GLU A 265 -21.07 26.51 -6.13
C GLU A 265 -21.26 25.30 -5.19
N ALA A 266 -20.29 24.38 -5.17
CA ALA A 266 -20.30 23.25 -4.25
C ALA A 266 -20.23 23.70 -2.79
N ALA A 267 -19.35 24.66 -2.47
CA ALA A 267 -19.25 25.23 -1.13
C ALA A 267 -20.56 25.88 -0.71
N GLN A 268 -21.17 26.67 -1.60
CA GLN A 268 -22.47 27.31 -1.33
C GLN A 268 -23.59 26.28 -1.11
N ALA A 269 -23.62 25.19 -1.89
CA ALA A 269 -24.60 24.13 -1.70
C ALA A 269 -24.40 23.41 -0.36
N SER A 270 -23.15 23.18 0.05
CA SER A 270 -22.81 22.60 1.35
C SER A 270 -23.24 23.50 2.51
N ASP A 271 -23.05 24.82 2.39
CA ASP A 271 -23.49 25.80 3.40
C ASP A 271 -25.03 25.83 3.58
N TRP A 272 -25.78 25.27 2.64
CA TRP A 272 -27.25 25.18 2.66
C TRP A 272 -27.74 23.76 2.97
N ASP A 273 -26.88 22.92 3.58
CA ASP A 273 -27.15 21.51 3.91
C ASP A 273 -27.58 20.67 2.68
N ASN A 274 -27.14 21.07 1.48
CA ASN A 274 -27.40 20.35 0.24
C ASN A 274 -26.13 19.59 -0.20
N ASP A 275 -25.70 18.67 0.65
CA ASP A 275 -24.44 17.95 0.51
C ASP A 275 -24.38 17.10 -0.76
N GLU A 276 -25.52 16.55 -1.20
CA GLU A 276 -25.59 15.78 -2.45
C GLU A 276 -25.31 16.64 -3.69
N THR A 277 -25.84 17.87 -3.71
CA THR A 277 -25.54 18.81 -4.81
C THR A 277 -24.09 19.28 -4.73
N ALA A 278 -23.60 19.59 -3.53
CA ALA A 278 -22.19 19.95 -3.32
C ALA A 278 -21.24 18.85 -3.82
N ARG A 279 -21.58 17.59 -3.52
CA ARG A 279 -20.83 16.41 -3.95
C ARG A 279 -20.82 16.24 -5.47
N GLN A 280 -21.97 16.35 -6.13
CA GLN A 280 -22.06 16.27 -7.60
C GLN A 280 -21.21 17.34 -8.27
N LEU A 281 -21.23 18.57 -7.75
CA LEU A 281 -20.41 19.68 -8.26
C LEU A 281 -18.91 19.45 -8.04
N ARG A 282 -18.50 18.91 -6.88
CA ARG A 282 -17.10 18.52 -6.63
C ARG A 282 -16.64 17.41 -7.57
N SER A 283 -17.49 16.41 -7.84
CA SER A 283 -17.19 15.35 -8.80
C SER A 283 -17.03 15.89 -10.23
N GLN A 284 -17.90 16.80 -10.67
CA GLN A 284 -17.75 17.48 -11.96
C GLN A 284 -16.44 18.29 -12.03
N ALA A 285 -16.12 19.02 -10.96
CA ALA A 285 -14.85 19.77 -10.87
C ALA A 285 -13.62 18.87 -10.94
N ALA A 286 -13.69 17.65 -10.37
CA ALA A 286 -12.62 16.67 -10.43
C ALA A 286 -12.45 16.10 -11.85
N LEU A 287 -13.54 15.83 -12.56
CA LEU A 287 -13.51 15.36 -13.96
C LEU A 287 -12.86 16.38 -14.91
N LEU A 288 -13.05 17.68 -14.66
CA LEU A 288 -12.41 18.74 -15.44
C LEU A 288 -10.87 18.72 -15.34
N ASP A 289 -10.31 18.20 -14.25
CA ASP A 289 -8.86 18.17 -14.02
C ASP A 289 -8.18 16.94 -14.68
N MET A 290 -8.94 16.00 -15.26
CA MET A 290 -8.37 14.79 -15.87
C MET A 290 -7.31 15.07 -16.94
N PRO A 291 -7.49 16.02 -17.89
CA PRO A 291 -6.48 16.28 -18.92
C PRO A 291 -5.20 16.91 -18.38
N ARG A 292 -5.17 17.34 -17.11
CA ARG A 292 -4.05 18.03 -16.49
C ARG A 292 -3.03 17.01 -15.98
N ILE A 293 -1.92 16.91 -16.70
CA ILE A 293 -0.76 16.13 -16.28
C ILE A 293 0.38 17.06 -15.86
N HIS A 294 1.42 16.51 -15.23
CA HIS A 294 2.57 17.31 -14.83
C HIS A 294 3.42 17.69 -16.07
N PRO A 295 3.94 18.93 -16.19
CA PRO A 295 4.64 19.42 -17.38
C PRO A 295 5.81 18.56 -17.90
N VAL A 296 6.51 17.87 -16.99
CA VAL A 296 7.61 16.93 -17.31
C VAL A 296 7.16 15.77 -18.21
N TRP A 297 5.89 15.38 -18.11
CA TRP A 297 5.31 14.27 -18.86
C TRP A 297 4.61 14.70 -20.14
N HIS A 298 4.50 16.01 -20.40
CA HIS A 298 3.89 16.55 -21.61
C HIS A 298 4.66 16.09 -22.85
N ASN A 299 3.93 15.57 -23.84
CA ASN A 299 4.48 15.14 -25.14
C ASN A 299 5.60 14.10 -25.04
N THR A 300 5.66 13.35 -23.93
CA THR A 300 6.62 12.25 -23.81
C THR A 300 6.22 11.07 -24.72
N PRO A 301 7.19 10.40 -25.35
CA PRO A 301 6.91 9.26 -26.22
C PRO A 301 6.28 8.10 -25.45
N GLU A 302 6.59 7.95 -24.17
CA GLU A 302 6.04 6.92 -23.28
C GLU A 302 4.52 7.09 -23.11
N VAL A 303 4.04 8.29 -22.76
CA VAL A 303 2.61 8.57 -22.62
C VAL A 303 1.88 8.42 -23.96
N ALA A 304 2.47 8.93 -25.04
CA ALA A 304 1.89 8.80 -26.38
C ALA A 304 1.83 7.36 -26.90
N ALA A 305 2.83 6.53 -26.55
CA ALA A 305 2.84 5.10 -26.88
C ALA A 305 1.79 4.34 -26.07
N ALA A 306 1.72 4.57 -24.76
CA ALA A 306 0.75 3.91 -23.88
C ALA A 306 -0.69 4.18 -24.33
N LEU A 307 -1.04 5.45 -24.60
CA LEU A 307 -2.36 5.82 -25.10
C LEU A 307 -2.69 5.19 -26.46
N ARG A 308 -1.69 5.03 -27.34
CA ARG A 308 -1.88 4.42 -28.66
C ARG A 308 -2.05 2.90 -28.57
N ASN A 309 -1.29 2.26 -27.68
CA ASN A 309 -1.27 0.82 -27.50
C ASN A 309 -2.41 0.32 -26.60
N TYR A 310 -3.08 1.23 -25.89
CA TYR A 310 -4.21 0.90 -25.04
C TYR A 310 -5.36 0.30 -25.86
N ILE A 311 -5.78 -0.90 -25.48
CA ILE A 311 -6.95 -1.59 -26.04
C ILE A 311 -7.98 -1.69 -24.93
N HIS A 312 -9.10 -0.99 -25.12
CA HIS A 312 -10.23 -1.03 -24.21
C HIS A 312 -10.74 -2.47 -24.04
N PRO A 313 -11.09 -2.94 -22.83
CA PRO A 313 -11.48 -4.34 -22.59
C PRO A 313 -12.59 -4.86 -23.51
N LYS A 314 -13.58 -4.03 -23.83
CA LYS A 314 -14.67 -4.39 -24.77
C LYS A 314 -14.20 -4.69 -26.20
N ASP A 315 -13.05 -4.17 -26.61
CA ASP A 315 -12.48 -4.33 -27.96
C ASP A 315 -11.42 -5.43 -28.00
N ARG A 316 -11.07 -6.02 -26.85
CA ARG A 316 -10.22 -7.21 -26.80
C ARG A 316 -11.04 -8.37 -27.36
N THR A 317 -10.70 -8.82 -28.56
CA THR A 317 -11.26 -10.06 -29.10
C THR A 317 -10.73 -11.21 -28.26
N ASP A 318 -11.50 -11.64 -27.27
CA ASP A 318 -11.21 -12.85 -26.52
C ASP A 318 -11.17 -14.03 -27.50
N GLY A 319 -9.98 -14.64 -27.63
CA GLY A 319 -9.80 -15.95 -28.25
C GLY A 319 -10.39 -17.09 -27.41
N THR A 320 -11.53 -16.85 -26.76
CA THR A 320 -12.30 -17.87 -26.04
C THR A 320 -13.39 -18.34 -26.98
N THR A 321 -13.04 -19.31 -27.82
CA THR A 321 -14.04 -20.15 -28.48
C THR A 321 -15.00 -20.65 -27.44
N SER A 322 -16.25 -20.19 -27.54
CA SER A 322 -17.43 -20.85 -27.04
C SER A 322 -17.32 -22.34 -27.35
N SER A 323 -17.03 -23.16 -26.33
CA SER A 323 -17.26 -24.60 -26.45
C SER A 323 -18.76 -24.79 -26.55
N GLU A 324 -19.20 -25.15 -27.76
CA GLU A 324 -20.51 -25.64 -28.10
C GLU A 324 -21.04 -26.60 -27.02
N THR A 325 -22.02 -26.17 -26.24
CA THR A 325 -23.00 -27.10 -25.67
C THR A 325 -24.15 -27.21 -26.64
N GLY A 326 -23.91 -27.96 -27.72
CA GLY A 326 -24.97 -28.53 -28.53
C GLY A 326 -25.79 -29.50 -27.67
N HIS A 327 -26.99 -29.09 -27.30
CA HIS A 327 -28.07 -30.01 -26.95
C HIS A 327 -28.32 -30.96 -28.13
N PRO A 328 -28.65 -32.23 -27.85
CA PRO A 328 -29.84 -32.77 -28.48
C PRO A 328 -30.79 -33.36 -27.44
N ALA A 329 -32.01 -32.83 -27.45
CA ALA A 329 -33.19 -33.51 -26.95
C ALA A 329 -33.66 -34.53 -28.00
N SER A 330 -33.95 -35.77 -27.58
CA SER A 330 -34.99 -36.68 -28.09
C SER A 330 -34.87 -38.00 -27.30
N MET A 331 -35.84 -38.31 -26.43
CA MET A 331 -36.90 -39.31 -26.67
C MET A 331 -36.35 -40.73 -26.92
N GLU A 332 -36.30 -41.54 -25.86
CA GLU A 332 -37.24 -42.64 -25.55
C GLU A 332 -37.13 -43.00 -24.06
#